data_AF-A0AAV0PEV8-F1
#
_entry.id   AF-A0AAV0PEV8-F1
#
_cell.length_a   1.000
_cell.length_b   1.000
_cell.length_c   1.000
_cell.angle_alpha   90.00
_cell.angle_beta   90.00
_cell.angle_gamma   90.00
#
_symmetry.space_group_name_H-M   'P 1'
#
loop_
_entity.id
_entity.type
_entity.pdbx_description
1 polymer ?
#
loop_
_entity_poly.entity_id
_entity_poly.type
_entity_poly.pdbx_seq_one_letter_code
_entity_poly.pdbx_strand_id
1 'polypeptide(L)'
;MKESVAELQSAIRRRQGGMEGETRRYLKSRKTVIKAIQKVLKGMENKKSTSSNNVETLSMLKEAESAVVKVLECLLAFISQTSSKPSSWSLFKRVASASSENEFADVDASLKTNKSNINKSSEEIQLHLKNLQPCIQDLEEGVENLFRRLIKTRVSILNIHNL
;
A
#
# COMPACT_ATOMS: atom_id res chain seq x y z
N MET A 1 4.28 -3.22 -8.33
CA MET A 1 3.39 -2.17 -8.87
C MET A 1 4.14 -1.18 -9.75
N LYS A 2 5.40 -0.89 -9.39
CA LYS A 2 6.34 -0.05 -10.13
C LYS A 2 6.38 -0.26 -11.65
N GLU A 3 6.44 -1.52 -12.10
CA GLU A 3 6.45 -1.86 -13.53
C GLU A 3 5.22 -1.34 -14.28
N SER A 4 4.01 -1.64 -13.79
CA SER A 4 2.76 -1.16 -14.42
C SER A 4 2.63 0.37 -14.45
N VAL A 5 3.25 1.10 -13.51
CA VAL A 5 3.31 2.57 -13.54
C VAL A 5 4.26 3.04 -14.66
N ALA A 6 5.43 2.41 -14.80
CA ALA A 6 6.39 2.73 -15.85
C ALA A 6 5.83 2.42 -17.25
N GLU A 7 5.13 1.31 -17.40
CA GLU A 7 4.43 0.95 -18.63
C GLU A 7 3.34 1.98 -18.97
N LEU A 8 2.55 2.42 -17.97
CA LEU A 8 1.52 3.45 -18.16
C LEU A 8 2.10 4.78 -18.60
N GLN A 9 3.15 5.24 -17.94
CA GLN A 9 3.86 6.44 -18.38
C GLN A 9 4.38 6.30 -19.82
N SER A 10 4.92 5.13 -20.19
CA SER A 10 5.42 4.87 -21.55
C SER A 10 4.29 4.88 -22.60
N ALA A 11 3.14 4.29 -22.29
CA ALA A 11 1.97 4.29 -23.15
C ALA A 11 1.45 5.71 -23.42
N ILE A 12 1.40 6.56 -22.37
CA ILE A 12 0.97 7.95 -22.46
C ILE A 12 1.97 8.77 -23.30
N ARG A 13 3.28 8.63 -23.08
CA ARG A 13 4.32 9.33 -23.86
C ARG A 13 4.24 8.99 -25.35
N ARG A 14 3.99 7.73 -25.68
CA ARG A 14 3.90 7.27 -27.09
C ARG A 14 2.60 7.69 -27.78
N ARG A 15 1.62 8.26 -27.06
CA ARG A 15 0.27 8.59 -27.58
C ARG A 15 -0.38 7.42 -28.33
N GLN A 16 -0.06 6.18 -27.95
CA GLN A 16 -0.56 4.98 -28.62
C GLN A 16 -1.93 4.58 -28.07
N GLY A 17 -2.75 3.92 -28.89
CA GLY A 17 -4.05 3.35 -28.51
C GLY A 17 -4.03 2.25 -27.41
N GLY A 18 -2.92 2.11 -26.68
CA GLY A 18 -2.73 1.17 -25.57
C GLY A 18 -2.92 1.75 -24.17
N MET A 19 -3.22 3.05 -24.04
CA MET A 19 -3.38 3.72 -22.74
C MET A 19 -4.45 3.06 -21.86
N GLU A 20 -5.58 2.66 -22.43
CA GLU A 20 -6.66 2.02 -21.66
C GLU A 20 -6.23 0.66 -21.11
N GLY A 21 -5.58 -0.16 -21.93
CA GLY A 21 -5.07 -1.47 -21.53
C GLY A 21 -4.04 -1.36 -20.41
N GLU A 22 -3.17 -0.36 -20.49
CA GLU A 22 -2.16 -0.12 -19.47
C GLU A 22 -2.73 0.48 -18.18
N THR A 23 -3.71 1.37 -18.30
CA THR A 23 -4.47 1.88 -17.15
C THR A 23 -5.13 0.72 -16.39
N ARG A 24 -5.71 -0.24 -17.12
CA ARG A 24 -6.31 -1.44 -16.55
C ARG A 24 -5.28 -2.34 -15.87
N ARG A 25 -4.08 -2.47 -16.43
CA ARG A 25 -2.97 -3.23 -15.82
C ARG A 25 -2.51 -2.58 -14.50
N TYR A 26 -2.27 -1.28 -14.49
CA TYR A 26 -1.95 -0.52 -13.28
C TYR A 26 -3.02 -0.71 -12.17
N LEU A 27 -4.30 -0.48 -12.50
CA LEU A 27 -5.40 -0.66 -11.54
C LEU A 27 -5.49 -2.10 -11.01
N LYS A 28 -5.25 -3.10 -11.87
CA LYS A 28 -5.19 -4.52 -11.46
C LYS A 28 -4.01 -4.78 -10.53
N SER A 29 -2.81 -4.26 -10.83
CA SER A 29 -1.64 -4.41 -9.95
C SER A 29 -1.90 -3.79 -8.57
N ARG A 30 -2.46 -2.57 -8.52
CA ARG A 30 -2.83 -1.90 -7.27
C ARG A 30 -3.84 -2.71 -6.46
N LYS A 31 -4.88 -3.24 -7.12
CA LYS A 31 -5.88 -4.12 -6.50
C LYS A 31 -5.28 -5.41 -5.94
N THR A 32 -4.29 -5.99 -6.60
CA THR A 32 -3.59 -7.18 -6.09
C THR A 32 -2.85 -6.89 -4.79
N VAL A 33 -2.15 -5.75 -4.69
CA VAL A 33 -1.47 -5.32 -3.45
C VAL A 33 -2.46 -5.11 -2.32
N ILE A 34 -3.56 -4.39 -2.56
CA ILE A 34 -4.64 -4.17 -1.60
C ILE A 34 -5.18 -5.52 -1.06
N LYS A 35 -5.47 -6.47 -1.96
CA LYS A 35 -5.94 -7.81 -1.57
C LYS A 35 -4.91 -8.59 -0.75
N ALA A 36 -3.63 -8.46 -1.07
CA ALA A 36 -2.56 -9.11 -0.32
C ALA A 36 -2.52 -8.59 1.12
N ILE A 37 -2.57 -7.26 1.31
CA ILE A 37 -2.58 -6.64 2.65
C ILE A 37 -3.83 -7.07 3.44
N GLN A 38 -5.01 -7.01 2.83
CA GLN A 38 -6.26 -7.47 3.46
C GLN A 38 -6.21 -8.93 3.88
N LYS A 39 -5.60 -9.80 3.07
CA LYS A 39 -5.43 -11.22 3.39
C LYS A 39 -4.53 -11.42 4.61
N VAL A 40 -3.46 -10.64 4.73
CA VAL A 40 -2.56 -10.70 5.90
C VAL A 40 -3.30 -10.23 7.15
N LEU A 41 -3.97 -9.08 7.10
CA LEU A 41 -4.74 -8.54 8.24
C LEU A 41 -5.79 -9.55 8.75
N LYS A 42 -6.59 -10.12 7.85
CA LYS A 42 -7.57 -11.16 8.20
C LYS A 42 -6.92 -12.41 8.80
N GLY A 43 -5.72 -12.77 8.34
CA GLY A 43 -4.96 -13.89 8.88
C GLY A 43 -4.44 -13.65 10.30
N MET A 44 -4.21 -12.39 10.68
CA MET A 44 -3.78 -12.00 12.01
C MET A 44 -4.97 -11.98 12.99
N GLU A 45 -6.14 -11.46 12.57
CA GLU A 45 -7.37 -11.47 13.39
C GLU A 45 -7.84 -12.88 13.80
N ASN A 46 -7.62 -13.88 12.94
CA ASN A 46 -8.09 -15.25 13.18
C ASN A 46 -7.19 -16.06 14.13
N LYS A 47 -6.02 -15.53 14.54
CA LYS A 47 -5.13 -16.23 15.48
C LYS A 47 -5.56 -15.95 16.92
N LYS A 48 -6.37 -16.85 17.47
CA LYS A 48 -6.61 -16.89 18.92
C LYS A 48 -5.34 -17.29 19.66
N SER A 49 -5.11 -16.61 20.78
CA SER A 49 -3.93 -16.65 21.64
C SER A 49 -3.32 -18.04 21.84
N THR A 50 -2.03 -18.18 21.55
CA THR A 50 -1.20 -19.26 22.08
C THR A 50 -1.08 -19.09 23.60
N SER A 51 -1.44 -20.11 24.37
CA SER A 51 -1.17 -20.15 25.81
C SER A 51 0.33 -20.31 26.01
N SER A 52 1.07 -19.20 26.08
CA SER A 52 2.45 -19.20 26.55
C SER A 52 2.47 -19.06 28.07
N ASN A 53 3.31 -19.85 28.73
CA ASN A 53 3.55 -19.74 30.17
C ASN A 53 4.40 -18.51 30.55
N ASN A 54 4.96 -17.80 29.56
CA ASN A 54 5.80 -16.63 29.77
C ASN A 54 5.05 -15.35 29.36
N VAL A 55 4.48 -14.68 30.36
CA VAL A 55 3.58 -13.52 30.22
C VAL A 55 4.28 -12.32 29.56
N GLU A 56 5.57 -12.11 29.85
CA GLU A 56 6.35 -10.97 29.35
C GLU A 56 6.68 -11.12 27.85
N THR A 57 7.09 -12.31 27.43
CA THR A 57 7.35 -12.56 26.00
C THR A 57 6.07 -12.54 25.17
N LEU A 58 4.94 -12.94 25.76
CA LEU A 58 3.63 -12.84 25.14
C LEU A 58 3.15 -11.39 25.02
N SER A 59 3.47 -10.51 25.97
CA SER A 59 3.12 -9.08 25.86
C SER A 59 3.95 -8.39 24.76
N MET A 60 5.26 -8.64 24.70
CA MET A 60 6.13 -8.11 23.64
C MET A 60 5.69 -8.55 22.24
N LEU A 61 5.32 -9.82 22.08
CA LEU A 61 4.80 -10.36 20.82
C LEU A 61 3.49 -9.69 20.40
N LYS A 62 2.58 -9.47 21.34
CA LYS A 62 1.31 -8.76 21.08
C LYS A 62 1.54 -7.30 20.69
N GLU A 63 2.50 -6.62 21.32
CA GLU A 63 2.84 -5.24 20.96
C GLU A 63 3.43 -5.18 19.53
N ALA A 64 4.37 -6.07 19.21
CA ALA A 64 4.94 -6.18 17.87
C ALA A 64 3.85 -6.50 16.82
N GLU A 65 2.94 -7.43 17.13
CA GLU A 65 1.80 -7.74 16.27
C GLU A 65 0.90 -6.51 16.05
N SER A 66 0.54 -5.81 17.12
CA SER A 66 -0.27 -4.59 17.05
C SER A 66 0.39 -3.51 16.20
N ALA A 67 1.72 -3.33 16.33
CA ALA A 67 2.47 -2.39 15.52
C ALA A 67 2.44 -2.76 14.02
N VAL A 68 2.61 -4.04 13.69
CA VAL A 68 2.52 -4.53 12.31
C VAL A 68 1.12 -4.33 11.73
N VAL A 69 0.07 -4.66 12.49
CA VAL A 69 -1.32 -4.43 12.09
C VAL A 69 -1.53 -2.97 11.73
N LYS A 70 -1.14 -2.04 12.62
CA LYS A 70 -1.27 -0.60 12.37
C LYS A 70 -0.54 -0.14 11.11
N VAL A 71 0.68 -0.63 10.87
CA VAL A 71 1.43 -0.29 9.64
C VAL A 71 0.69 -0.80 8.40
N LEU A 72 0.24 -2.06 8.40
CA LEU A 72 -0.51 -2.64 7.28
C LEU A 72 -1.83 -1.90 7.02
N GLU A 73 -2.54 -1.50 8.08
CA GLU A 73 -3.74 -0.68 8.00
C GLU A 73 -3.48 0.70 7.39
N CYS A 74 -2.40 1.36 7.79
CA CYS A 74 -1.98 2.65 7.22
C CYS A 74 -1.62 2.51 5.74
N LEU A 75 -0.84 1.49 5.38
CA LEU A 75 -0.50 1.17 3.99
C LEU A 75 -1.76 0.90 3.16
N LEU A 76 -2.69 0.12 3.70
CA LEU A 76 -3.95 -0.18 3.05
C LEU A 76 -4.79 1.08 2.83
N ALA A 77 -4.89 1.95 3.82
CA ALA A 77 -5.62 3.22 3.71
C ALA A 77 -4.99 4.14 2.66
N PHE A 78 -3.66 4.26 2.68
CA PHE A 78 -2.90 5.08 1.73
C PHE A 78 -3.07 4.60 0.29
N ILE A 79 -2.84 3.30 0.04
CA ILE A 79 -2.94 2.70 -1.30
C ILE A 79 -4.40 2.57 -1.74
N SER A 80 -5.39 2.49 -0.85
CA SER A 80 -6.81 2.38 -1.23
C SER A 80 -7.49 3.71 -1.48
N GLN A 81 -6.82 4.83 -1.20
CA GLN A 81 -7.41 6.16 -1.36
C GLN A 81 -7.73 6.38 -2.84
N THR A 82 -9.01 6.23 -3.16
CA THR A 82 -9.58 6.51 -4.48
C THR A 82 -10.55 7.67 -4.28
N SER A 83 -10.65 8.56 -5.25
CA SER A 83 -11.55 9.73 -5.21
C SER A 83 -13.06 9.40 -5.16
N SER A 84 -13.45 8.13 -4.94
CA SER A 84 -14.84 7.70 -4.78
C SER A 84 -15.12 7.22 -3.37
N LYS A 85 -16.00 7.98 -2.69
CA LYS A 85 -16.76 7.79 -1.44
C LYS A 85 -16.40 6.64 -0.47
N PRO A 86 -16.43 6.91 0.84
CA PRO A 86 -16.02 5.97 1.88
C PRO A 86 -17.07 4.86 2.04
N SER A 87 -16.66 3.62 1.82
CA SER A 87 -17.41 2.45 2.30
C SER A 87 -16.77 1.96 3.61
N SER A 88 -17.56 2.02 4.68
CA SER A 88 -17.44 1.30 5.96
C SER A 88 -16.20 1.45 6.87
N TRP A 89 -15.09 2.09 6.49
CA TRP A 89 -13.87 2.03 7.32
C TRP A 89 -13.48 3.42 7.89
N SER A 90 -14.15 3.81 8.98
CA SER A 90 -14.05 5.15 9.59
C SER A 90 -12.84 5.37 10.52
N LEU A 91 -12.14 4.32 10.95
CA LEU A 91 -11.02 4.44 11.90
C LEU A 91 -9.70 4.87 11.25
N PHE A 92 -9.51 4.63 9.94
CA PHE A 92 -8.27 4.93 9.23
C PHE A 92 -8.12 6.39 8.78
N LYS A 93 -9.18 7.20 8.94
CA LYS A 93 -9.17 8.61 8.54
C LYS A 93 -8.20 9.46 9.36
N ARG A 94 -7.90 9.08 10.60
CA ARG A 94 -7.09 9.91 11.51
C ARG A 94 -5.60 9.89 11.21
N VAL A 95 -5.09 8.84 10.56
CA VAL A 95 -3.68 8.74 10.14
C VAL A 95 -3.48 9.31 8.73
N ALA A 96 -4.49 9.20 7.86
CA ALA A 96 -4.42 9.74 6.50
C ALA A 96 -4.73 11.25 6.39
N SER A 97 -5.14 11.92 7.46
CA SER A 97 -5.55 13.33 7.45
C SER A 97 -4.41 14.34 7.61
N ALA A 98 -3.15 13.89 7.59
CA ALA A 98 -1.99 14.78 7.76
C ALA A 98 -1.40 15.31 6.44
N SER A 99 -1.81 14.77 5.29
CA SER A 99 -1.38 15.25 3.98
C SER A 99 -2.58 15.32 3.04
N SER A 100 -2.84 16.50 2.48
CA SER A 100 -3.79 16.70 1.39
C SER A 100 -3.31 16.10 0.06
N GLU A 101 -2.09 15.58 0.01
CA GLU A 101 -1.42 15.06 -1.18
C GLU A 101 -1.24 13.54 -1.04
N ASN A 102 -1.90 12.79 -1.92
CA ASN A 102 -1.71 11.34 -2.08
C ASN A 102 -1.54 11.07 -3.57
N GLU A 103 -0.36 10.59 -3.95
CA GLU A 103 0.02 10.40 -5.36
C GLU A 103 -0.88 9.39 -6.06
N PHE A 104 -1.46 8.42 -5.33
CA PHE A 104 -2.44 7.50 -5.88
C PHE A 104 -3.77 8.18 -6.20
N ALA A 105 -4.22 9.09 -5.33
CA ALA A 105 -5.48 9.82 -5.50
C ALA A 105 -5.38 10.81 -6.67
N ASP A 106 -4.23 11.44 -6.83
CA ASP A 106 -3.96 12.36 -7.93
C ASP A 106 -3.98 11.63 -9.29
N VAL A 107 -3.28 10.49 -9.40
CA VAL A 107 -3.33 9.65 -10.60
C VAL A 107 -4.77 9.21 -10.89
N ASP A 108 -5.55 8.82 -9.88
CA ASP A 108 -6.95 8.43 -10.07
C ASP A 108 -7.82 9.60 -10.55
N ALA A 109 -7.59 10.82 -10.06
CA ALA A 109 -8.33 12.01 -10.47
C ALA A 109 -8.07 12.33 -11.94
N SER A 110 -6.79 12.40 -12.33
CA SER A 110 -6.41 12.74 -13.71
C SER A 110 -6.79 11.63 -14.71
N LEU A 111 -6.79 10.36 -14.30
CA LEU A 111 -7.31 9.26 -15.15
C LEU A 111 -8.83 9.34 -15.37
N LYS A 112 -9.61 9.89 -14.41
CA LYS A 112 -11.07 10.04 -14.51
C LYS A 112 -11.52 11.22 -15.38
N THR A 113 -10.81 12.34 -15.33
CA THR A 113 -11.13 13.59 -16.06
C THR A 113 -10.86 13.51 -17.56
N ASN A 114 -10.16 12.46 -17.99
CA ASN A 114 -9.55 12.31 -19.31
C ASN A 114 -10.51 12.08 -20.51
N LYS A 115 -11.80 12.39 -20.37
CA LYS A 115 -12.83 12.08 -21.39
C LYS A 115 -13.00 13.13 -22.49
N SER A 116 -12.45 14.34 -22.39
CA SER A 116 -12.80 15.46 -23.30
C SER A 116 -11.64 16.26 -23.90
N ASN A 117 -10.38 16.15 -23.42
CA ASN A 117 -9.27 16.96 -23.95
C ASN A 117 -7.89 16.28 -23.79
N ILE A 118 -7.55 15.40 -24.74
CA ILE A 118 -6.48 14.38 -24.65
C ILE A 118 -5.06 14.95 -24.44
N ASN A 119 -4.76 16.15 -24.94
CA ASN A 119 -3.39 16.67 -24.92
C ASN A 119 -2.98 17.28 -23.57
N LYS A 120 -3.84 18.08 -22.93
CA LYS A 120 -3.53 18.71 -21.63
C LYS A 120 -3.58 17.72 -20.48
N SER A 121 -4.49 16.75 -20.53
CA SER A 121 -4.63 15.70 -19.53
C SER A 121 -3.47 14.70 -19.53
N SER A 122 -2.78 14.52 -20.66
CA SER A 122 -1.64 13.61 -20.80
C SER A 122 -0.41 14.08 -19.99
N GLU A 123 -0.13 15.39 -19.98
CA GLU A 123 1.00 15.97 -19.23
C GLU A 123 0.78 15.90 -17.72
N GLU A 124 -0.43 16.20 -17.27
CA GLU A 124 -0.84 16.11 -15.86
C GLU A 124 -0.72 14.68 -15.33
N ILE A 125 -1.24 13.68 -16.07
CA ILE A 125 -1.12 12.28 -15.67
C ILE A 125 0.35 11.83 -15.64
N GLN A 126 1.18 12.29 -16.58
CA GLN A 126 2.62 11.99 -16.53
C GLN A 126 3.29 12.58 -15.30
N LEU A 127 2.93 13.79 -14.88
CA LEU A 127 3.47 14.40 -13.66
C LEU A 127 3.10 13.56 -12.42
N HIS A 128 1.81 13.23 -12.26
CA HIS A 128 1.37 12.44 -11.11
C HIS A 128 1.96 11.03 -11.11
N LEU A 129 2.07 10.38 -12.27
CA LEU A 129 2.74 9.07 -12.36
C LEU A 129 4.23 9.15 -12.03
N LYS A 130 4.92 10.26 -12.35
CA LYS A 130 6.33 10.48 -11.98
C LYS A 130 6.48 10.63 -10.48
N ASN A 131 5.55 11.32 -9.81
CA ASN A 131 5.55 11.49 -8.36
C ASN A 131 5.19 10.18 -7.63
N LEU A 132 4.28 9.39 -8.21
CA LEU A 132 3.88 8.11 -7.64
C LEU A 132 5.01 7.08 -7.64
N GLN A 133 5.93 7.16 -8.60
CA GLN A 133 6.99 6.16 -8.77
C GLN A 133 7.99 6.08 -7.60
N PRO A 134 8.58 7.19 -7.09
CA PRO A 134 9.39 7.16 -5.87
C PRO A 134 8.57 6.78 -4.64
N CYS A 135 7.30 7.23 -4.54
CA CYS A 135 6.41 6.83 -3.46
C CYS A 135 6.22 5.29 -3.40
N ILE A 136 6.03 4.63 -4.54
CA ILE A 136 5.99 3.15 -4.61
C ILE A 136 7.33 2.53 -4.21
N GLN A 137 8.46 3.13 -4.59
CA GLN A 137 9.79 2.63 -4.22
C GLN A 137 9.98 2.68 -2.70
N ASP A 138 9.64 3.80 -2.06
CA ASP A 138 9.74 4.00 -0.62
C ASP A 138 8.84 3.03 0.15
N LEU A 139 7.63 2.77 -0.38
CA LEU A 139 6.71 1.76 0.15
C LEU A 139 7.30 0.34 0.06
N GLU A 140 7.83 -0.05 -1.11
CA GLU A 140 8.43 -1.37 -1.32
C GLU A 140 9.63 -1.59 -0.39
N GLU A 141 10.51 -0.59 -0.25
CA GLU A 141 11.65 -0.62 0.67
C GLU A 141 11.22 -0.63 2.15
N GLY A 142 10.24 0.19 2.51
CA GLY A 142 9.70 0.25 3.87
C GLY A 142 9.11 -1.09 4.32
N VAL A 143 8.37 -1.77 3.45
CA VAL A 143 7.81 -3.11 3.71
C VAL A 143 8.91 -4.16 3.82
N GLU A 144 9.93 -4.12 2.97
CA GLU A 144 11.07 -5.03 3.06
C GLU A 144 11.82 -4.85 4.40
N ASN A 145 12.06 -3.60 4.79
CA ASN A 145 12.69 -3.25 6.06
C ASN A 145 11.87 -3.72 7.26
N LEU A 146 10.55 -3.57 7.23
CA LEU A 146 9.65 -4.12 8.25
C LEU A 146 9.79 -5.64 8.34
N PHE A 147 9.77 -6.35 7.20
CA PHE A 147 9.92 -7.79 7.18
C PHE A 147 11.26 -8.24 7.79
N ARG A 148 12.37 -7.61 7.39
CA ARG A 148 13.70 -7.88 7.97
C ARG A 148 13.74 -7.67 9.48
N ARG A 149 13.10 -6.61 9.99
CA ARG A 149 12.99 -6.35 11.44
C ARG A 149 12.19 -7.42 12.15
N LEU A 150 11.07 -7.88 11.59
CA LEU A 150 10.25 -8.94 12.18
C LEU A 150 11.00 -10.28 12.29
N ILE A 151 11.79 -10.63 11.28
CA ILE A 151 12.66 -11.81 11.34
C ILE A 151 13.69 -11.67 12.46
N LYS A 152 14.37 -10.52 12.57
CA LYS A 152 15.32 -10.26 13.66
C LYS A 152 14.66 -10.36 15.04
N THR A 153 13.49 -9.75 15.23
CA THR A 153 12.74 -9.84 16.50
C THR A 153 12.40 -11.29 16.84
N ARG A 154 11.91 -12.07 15.87
CA ARG A 154 11.64 -13.50 16.08
C ARG A 154 12.88 -14.28 16.49
N VAL A 155 14.02 -14.06 15.81
CA VAL A 155 15.30 -14.72 16.14
C VAL A 155 15.76 -14.34 17.55
N SER A 156 15.70 -13.06 17.92
CA SER A 156 16.07 -12.61 19.27
C SER A 156 15.20 -13.25 20.36
N ILE A 157 13.88 -13.33 20.15
CA ILE A 157 12.96 -13.99 21.10
C ILE A 157 13.31 -15.48 21.22
N LEU A 158 13.49 -16.18 20.11
CA LEU A 158 13.86 -17.61 20.13
C LEU A 158 15.19 -17.85 20.85
N ASN A 159 16.17 -16.97 20.65
CA ASN A 159 17.46 -17.08 21.32
C ASN A 159 17.36 -16.89 22.84
N ILE A 160 16.52 -15.96 23.31
CA ILE A 160 16.27 -15.76 24.75
C ILE A 160 15.61 -16.99 25.39
N HIS A 161 14.78 -17.72 24.65
CA HIS A 161 14.08 -18.91 25.16
C HIS A 161 14.82 -20.25 24.97
N ASN A 162 15.88 -20.28 24.16
CA ASN A 162 16.73 -21.45 23.93
C ASN A 162 18.04 -21.43 24.75
N LEU A 163 18.21 -20.43 25.63
CA LEU A 163 19.23 -20.33 26.67
C LEU A 163 18.65 -20.85 28.00
#